data_AF-A0A7W0HST0-F1
#
_entry.id   AF-A0A7W0HST0-F1
#
_cell.length_a   1.000
_cell.length_b   1.000
_cell.length_c   1.000
_cell.angle_alpha   90.00
_cell.angle_beta   90.00
_cell.angle_gamma   90.00
#
_symmetry.space_group_name_H-M   'P 1'
#
loop_
_entity.id
_entity.type
_entity.pdbx_description
1 polymer ?
#
loop_
_entity_poly.entity_id
_entity_poly.type
_entity_poly.pdbx_seq_one_letter_code
_entity_poly.pdbx_strand_id
1 'polypeptide(L)'
;MIEGRHFRRDWSSGYDIGRKAAAQNLADAAAMGAVPTAIVVGLGLPADLPVEWLEALTDGLRDECALVGASVAGGDITRCPLVVLGVTVMGDLEGRAPVLRSGARPGQVVAVSGLLGYSAAGLALLEKYGGDASGEAVEVHRRPRPPYASGPEAARLGATAMLDVSDGLVQDLGHIAAASAVGIVLDPELLRAGDAVVRAAAEVGADPLDWVLAGGEDHALAAVFPSDICLTPGWNVAGRVVEGEGVQVAGRVAPARGWDHFGPDMS
;
A
#
# COMPACT_ATOMS: atom_id res chain seq x y z
N MET A 1 -10.19 4.28 7.68
CA MET A 1 -10.86 4.70 6.42
C MET A 1 -12.13 5.48 6.72
N ILE A 2 -12.46 6.44 5.86
CA ILE A 2 -13.63 7.34 5.97
C ILE A 2 -14.29 7.43 4.60
N GLU A 3 -15.61 7.27 4.55
CA GLU A 3 -16.42 7.43 3.34
C GLU A 3 -16.27 8.85 2.74
N GLY A 4 -16.16 8.94 1.41
CA GLY A 4 -15.96 10.19 0.68
C GLY A 4 -14.51 10.70 0.72
N ARG A 5 -13.62 10.01 1.45
CA ARG A 5 -12.18 10.32 1.54
C ARG A 5 -11.32 9.18 1.01
N HIS A 6 -11.54 7.97 1.52
CA HIS A 6 -10.73 6.79 1.20
C HIS A 6 -11.47 5.79 0.30
N PHE A 7 -12.80 5.89 0.26
CA PHE A 7 -13.67 5.06 -0.57
C PHE A 7 -14.99 5.78 -0.81
N ARG A 8 -15.74 5.33 -1.82
CA ARG A 8 -17.14 5.72 -2.03
C ARG A 8 -18.01 4.48 -2.22
N ARG A 9 -19.22 4.50 -1.67
CA ARG A 9 -20.17 3.36 -1.73
C ARG A 9 -20.79 3.16 -3.11
N ASP A 10 -20.76 4.17 -3.98
CA ASP A 10 -21.16 4.06 -5.39
C ASP A 10 -20.06 3.46 -6.27
N TRP A 11 -18.82 3.41 -5.77
CA TRP A 11 -17.70 2.78 -6.47
C TRP A 11 -17.36 1.42 -5.91
N SER A 12 -17.57 1.18 -4.62
CA SER A 12 -17.10 -0.03 -3.93
C SER A 12 -18.21 -0.62 -3.09
N SER A 13 -18.42 -1.93 -3.21
CA SER A 13 -19.32 -2.69 -2.35
C SER A 13 -18.80 -2.76 -0.91
N GLY A 14 -19.67 -3.12 0.04
CA GLY A 14 -19.24 -3.39 1.42
C GLY A 14 -18.09 -4.39 1.45
N TYR A 15 -18.17 -5.46 0.65
CA TYR A 15 -17.12 -6.46 0.51
C TYR A 15 -15.78 -5.86 0.04
N ASP A 16 -15.78 -5.05 -1.02
CA ASP A 16 -14.56 -4.36 -1.49
C ASP A 16 -13.92 -3.54 -0.37
N ILE A 17 -14.74 -2.77 0.35
CA ILE A 17 -14.28 -1.90 1.44
C ILE A 17 -13.73 -2.71 2.61
N GLY A 18 -14.35 -3.84 2.95
CA GLY A 18 -13.85 -4.77 3.96
C GLY A 18 -12.49 -5.36 3.58
N ARG A 19 -12.35 -5.82 2.33
CA ARG A 19 -11.07 -6.31 1.78
C ARG A 19 -9.99 -5.23 1.85
N LYS A 20 -10.30 -4.02 1.37
CA LYS A 20 -9.37 -2.89 1.40
C LYS A 20 -8.94 -2.55 2.82
N ALA A 21 -9.88 -2.34 3.75
CA ALA A 21 -9.57 -1.96 5.12
C ALA A 21 -8.64 -2.96 5.84
N ALA A 22 -8.89 -4.26 5.67
CA ALA A 22 -8.00 -5.29 6.20
C ALA A 22 -6.63 -5.23 5.51
N ALA A 23 -6.59 -5.16 4.18
CA ALA A 23 -5.35 -5.22 3.41
C ALA A 23 -4.34 -4.14 3.80
N GLN A 24 -4.82 -2.90 3.95
CA GLN A 24 -4.00 -1.76 4.37
C GLN A 24 -3.29 -2.03 5.70
N ASN A 25 -4.04 -2.53 6.69
CA ASN A 25 -3.51 -2.77 8.03
C ASN A 25 -2.63 -4.03 8.10
N LEU A 26 -2.97 -5.07 7.36
CA LEU A 26 -2.14 -6.28 7.29
C LEU A 26 -0.80 -5.99 6.61
N ALA A 27 -0.77 -5.09 5.62
CA ALA A 27 0.45 -4.64 4.95
C ALA A 27 1.39 -3.89 5.90
N ASP A 28 0.87 -2.99 6.75
CA ASP A 28 1.64 -2.27 7.78
C ASP A 28 2.40 -3.23 8.71
N ALA A 29 1.73 -4.29 9.18
CA ALA A 29 2.36 -5.30 10.04
C ALA A 29 3.42 -6.10 9.27
N ALA A 30 3.10 -6.54 8.05
CA ALA A 30 4.04 -7.25 7.18
C ALA A 30 5.29 -6.40 6.88
N ALA A 31 5.13 -5.09 6.69
CA ALA A 31 6.20 -4.14 6.43
C ALA A 31 7.22 -3.97 7.58
N MET A 32 6.90 -4.47 8.78
CA MET A 32 7.86 -4.58 9.90
C MET A 32 8.48 -5.97 10.05
N GLY A 33 8.19 -6.89 9.12
CA GLY A 33 8.66 -8.29 9.16
C GLY A 33 7.80 -9.22 10.00
N ALA A 34 6.62 -8.78 10.44
CA ALA A 34 5.70 -9.57 11.24
C ALA A 34 4.76 -10.40 10.36
N VAL A 35 4.32 -11.54 10.88
CA VAL A 35 3.19 -12.31 10.36
C VAL A 35 1.92 -11.77 11.02
N PRO A 36 0.97 -11.18 10.28
CA PRO A 36 -0.27 -10.71 10.88
C PRO A 36 -1.08 -11.87 11.49
N THR A 37 -1.68 -11.65 12.66
CA THR A 37 -2.38 -12.71 13.42
C THR A 37 -3.85 -12.39 13.68
N ALA A 38 -4.17 -11.11 13.88
CA ALA A 38 -5.54 -10.68 14.12
C ALA A 38 -5.74 -9.20 13.82
N ILE A 39 -6.98 -8.83 13.53
CA ILE A 39 -7.43 -7.43 13.51
C ILE A 39 -8.59 -7.22 14.48
N VAL A 40 -8.72 -6.00 15.00
CA VAL A 40 -9.93 -5.51 15.66
C VAL A 40 -10.49 -4.32 14.89
N VAL A 41 -11.82 -4.18 14.87
CA VAL A 41 -12.50 -3.22 13.99
C VAL A 41 -13.49 -2.36 14.77
N GLY A 42 -13.29 -1.04 14.77
CA GLY A 42 -14.27 -0.06 15.19
C GLY A 42 -15.06 0.46 13.99
N LEU A 43 -16.39 0.38 14.04
CA LEU A 43 -17.28 0.83 12.96
C LEU A 43 -18.17 1.98 13.43
N GLY A 44 -18.11 3.09 12.70
CA GLY A 44 -19.15 4.14 12.74
C GLY A 44 -20.06 3.97 11.52
N LEU A 45 -21.37 3.78 11.72
CA LEU A 45 -22.30 3.50 10.62
C LEU A 45 -23.57 4.37 10.68
N PRO A 46 -24.11 4.80 9.52
CA PRO A 46 -25.46 5.34 9.43
C PRO A 46 -26.49 4.28 9.85
N ALA A 47 -27.55 4.70 10.52
CA ALA A 47 -28.55 3.76 11.04
C ALA A 47 -29.53 3.22 9.99
N ASP A 48 -29.56 3.87 8.82
CA ASP A 48 -30.33 3.47 7.64
C ASP A 48 -29.50 2.63 6.66
N LEU A 49 -28.24 2.31 7.00
CA LEU A 49 -27.40 1.47 6.18
C LEU A 49 -27.97 0.03 6.13
N PRO A 50 -28.15 -0.57 4.94
CA PRO A 50 -28.64 -1.94 4.82
C PRO A 50 -27.75 -2.95 5.56
N VAL A 51 -28.37 -3.92 6.23
CA VAL A 51 -27.63 -4.96 6.99
C VAL A 51 -26.81 -5.81 6.04
N GLU A 52 -27.31 -6.09 4.85
CA GLU A 52 -26.64 -6.89 3.82
C GLU A 52 -25.32 -6.23 3.38
N TRP A 53 -25.25 -4.90 3.40
CA TRP A 53 -24.02 -4.17 3.12
C TRP A 53 -22.98 -4.40 4.22
N LEU A 54 -23.40 -4.40 5.49
CA LEU A 54 -22.54 -4.67 6.64
C LEU A 54 -22.05 -6.12 6.64
N GLU A 55 -22.93 -7.08 6.35
CA GLU A 55 -22.58 -8.49 6.20
C GLU A 55 -21.49 -8.66 5.12
N ALA A 56 -21.69 -8.09 3.94
CA ALA A 56 -20.70 -8.10 2.86
C ALA A 56 -19.36 -7.48 3.30
N LEU A 57 -19.39 -6.40 4.08
CA LEU A 57 -18.18 -5.81 4.64
C LEU A 57 -17.44 -6.75 5.58
N THR A 58 -18.18 -7.43 6.47
CA THR A 58 -17.57 -8.40 7.39
C THR A 58 -17.01 -9.62 6.67
N ASP A 59 -17.64 -10.05 5.58
CA ASP A 59 -17.13 -11.12 4.71
C ASP A 59 -15.84 -10.69 4.00
N GLY A 60 -15.78 -9.44 3.52
CA GLY A 60 -14.55 -8.86 2.97
C GLY A 60 -13.41 -8.86 3.98
N LEU A 61 -13.65 -8.38 5.21
CA LEU A 61 -12.63 -8.41 6.28
C LEU A 61 -12.14 -9.83 6.57
N ARG A 62 -13.07 -10.78 6.68
CA ARG A 62 -12.78 -12.20 6.94
C ARG A 62 -11.92 -12.80 5.84
N ASP A 63 -12.31 -12.60 4.58
CA ASP A 63 -11.65 -13.22 3.44
C ASP A 63 -10.25 -12.68 3.22
N GLU A 64 -10.02 -11.39 3.45
CA GLU A 64 -8.67 -10.82 3.38
C GLU A 64 -7.79 -11.34 4.52
N CYS A 65 -8.31 -11.40 5.76
CA CYS A 65 -7.58 -11.97 6.90
C CYS A 65 -7.20 -13.44 6.66
N ALA A 66 -8.09 -14.21 6.02
CA ALA A 66 -7.86 -15.62 5.73
C ALA A 66 -6.65 -15.86 4.81
N LEU A 67 -6.27 -14.90 3.96
CA LEU A 67 -5.08 -15.01 3.09
C LEU A 67 -3.78 -15.17 3.86
N VAL A 68 -3.71 -14.65 5.08
CA VAL A 68 -2.53 -14.70 5.96
C VAL A 68 -2.74 -15.55 7.21
N GLY A 69 -3.90 -16.22 7.32
CA GLY A 69 -4.28 -16.97 8.51
C GLY A 69 -4.63 -16.09 9.72
N ALA A 70 -4.89 -14.80 9.51
CA ALA A 70 -5.34 -13.90 10.56
C ALA A 70 -6.85 -14.06 10.83
N SER A 71 -7.30 -13.51 11.95
CA SER A 71 -8.72 -13.48 12.34
C SER A 71 -9.23 -12.06 12.58
N VAL A 72 -10.54 -11.87 12.43
CA VAL A 72 -11.23 -10.70 13.01
C VAL A 72 -11.55 -11.04 14.46
N ALA A 73 -10.73 -10.55 15.39
CA ALA A 73 -10.78 -10.96 16.80
C ALA A 73 -11.86 -10.23 17.61
N GLY A 74 -12.38 -9.12 17.10
CA GLY A 74 -13.44 -8.37 17.76
C GLY A 74 -13.61 -6.97 17.19
N GLY A 75 -14.50 -6.20 17.82
CA GLY A 75 -14.82 -4.86 17.37
C GLY A 75 -15.95 -4.23 18.17
N ASP A 76 -16.25 -2.97 17.85
CA ASP A 76 -17.40 -2.25 18.38
C ASP A 76 -18.08 -1.46 17.25
N ILE A 77 -19.37 -1.19 17.41
CA ILE A 77 -20.19 -0.47 16.42
C ILE A 77 -20.89 0.68 17.11
N THR A 78 -20.79 1.86 16.51
CA THR A 78 -21.48 3.07 16.94
C THR A 78 -22.23 3.74 15.81
N ARG A 79 -23.27 4.50 16.16
CA ARG A 79 -24.00 5.32 15.19
C ARG A 79 -23.12 6.48 14.74
N CYS A 80 -23.00 6.67 13.43
CA CYS A 80 -22.25 7.76 12.81
C CYS A 80 -22.99 8.28 11.56
N PRO A 81 -22.91 9.57 11.21
CA PRO A 81 -23.51 10.07 9.97
C PRO A 81 -22.88 9.51 8.68
N LEU A 82 -21.65 9.02 8.76
CA LEU A 82 -20.87 8.45 7.65
C LEU A 82 -20.43 7.03 8.00
N VAL A 83 -20.09 6.25 6.98
CA VAL A 83 -19.36 5.00 7.21
C VAL A 83 -17.89 5.31 7.54
N VAL A 84 -17.47 4.92 8.73
CA VAL A 84 -16.10 5.11 9.25
C VAL A 84 -15.59 3.77 9.76
N LEU A 85 -14.36 3.41 9.38
CA LEU A 85 -13.68 2.20 9.81
C LEU A 85 -12.35 2.57 10.47
N GLY A 86 -12.21 2.21 11.74
CA GLY A 86 -10.92 2.11 12.41
C GLY A 86 -10.52 0.64 12.51
N VAL A 87 -9.35 0.28 12.00
CA VAL A 87 -8.81 -1.08 12.09
C VAL A 87 -7.51 -1.01 12.87
N THR A 88 -7.25 -2.03 13.69
CA THR A 88 -5.97 -2.20 14.36
C THR A 88 -5.51 -3.63 14.15
N VAL A 89 -4.29 -3.79 13.64
CA VAL A 89 -3.66 -5.07 13.40
C VAL A 89 -2.74 -5.49 14.55
N MET A 90 -2.69 -6.79 14.79
CA MET A 90 -1.69 -7.45 15.63
C MET A 90 -0.87 -8.39 14.75
N GLY A 91 0.44 -8.41 14.94
CA GLY A 91 1.35 -9.28 14.22
C GLY A 91 2.39 -9.90 15.15
N ASP A 92 2.87 -11.08 14.78
CA ASP A 92 3.94 -11.79 15.48
C ASP A 92 5.25 -11.69 14.68
N LEU A 93 6.33 -11.30 15.34
CA LEU A 93 7.67 -11.29 14.77
C LEU A 93 8.34 -12.67 14.81
N GLU A 94 7.70 -13.67 15.42
CA GLU A 94 8.18 -15.04 15.58
C GLU A 94 9.58 -15.07 16.21
N GLY A 95 9.80 -14.21 17.21
CA GLY A 95 11.07 -14.08 17.93
C GLY A 95 12.16 -13.25 17.22
N ARG A 96 11.89 -12.71 16.03
CA ARG A 96 12.79 -11.77 15.33
C ARG A 96 12.68 -10.36 15.90
N ALA A 97 13.67 -9.51 15.61
CA ALA A 97 13.53 -8.07 15.78
C ALA A 97 12.67 -7.48 14.65
N PRO A 98 11.93 -6.38 14.89
CA PRO A 98 11.22 -5.69 13.82
C PRO A 98 12.22 -5.07 12.83
N VAL A 99 11.84 -5.06 11.55
CA VAL A 99 12.55 -4.28 10.53
C VAL A 99 12.06 -2.83 10.64
N LEU A 100 12.96 -1.92 10.99
CA LEU A 100 12.65 -0.50 11.20
C LEU A 100 12.93 0.32 9.94
N ARG A 101 12.40 1.54 9.83
CA ARG A 101 12.70 2.45 8.71
C ARG A 101 14.11 3.05 8.76
N SER A 102 14.81 2.92 9.89
CA SER A 102 16.04 3.66 10.23
C SER A 102 17.34 2.85 10.11
N GLY A 103 17.32 1.71 9.40
CA GLY A 103 18.50 0.83 9.28
C GLY A 103 19.22 0.91 7.93
N ALA A 104 18.77 1.75 7.00
CA ALA A 104 19.41 1.89 5.69
C ALA A 104 20.81 2.52 5.79
N ARG A 105 21.72 2.11 4.92
CA ARG A 105 23.12 2.54 4.87
C ARG A 105 23.58 2.70 3.42
N PRO A 106 24.48 3.66 3.13
CA PRO A 106 25.07 3.79 1.80
C PRO A 106 25.69 2.47 1.29
N GLY A 107 25.53 2.19 0.00
CA GLY A 107 26.02 0.97 -0.65
C GLY A 107 25.03 -0.21 -0.65
N GLN A 108 23.88 -0.05 0.00
CA GLN A 108 22.78 -1.02 -0.02
C GLN A 108 21.88 -0.87 -1.24
N VAL A 109 21.10 -1.91 -1.53
CA VAL A 109 20.14 -1.93 -2.64
C VAL A 109 18.73 -1.68 -2.12
N VAL A 110 17.93 -0.93 -2.90
CA VAL A 110 16.50 -0.75 -2.66
C VAL A 110 15.76 -1.68 -3.61
N ALA A 111 14.83 -2.46 -3.07
CA ALA A 111 13.99 -3.36 -3.83
C ALA A 111 12.52 -3.23 -3.44
N VAL A 112 11.64 -3.56 -4.37
CA VAL A 112 10.18 -3.50 -4.21
C VAL A 112 9.56 -4.86 -4.48
N SER A 113 8.50 -5.18 -3.74
CA SER A 113 7.67 -6.37 -3.93
C SER A 113 6.21 -5.97 -4.03
N GLY A 114 5.46 -6.57 -4.96
CA GLY A 114 4.05 -6.26 -5.18
C GLY A 114 3.81 -5.34 -6.38
N LEU A 115 2.58 -4.83 -6.48
CA LEU A 115 2.11 -4.03 -7.60
C LEU A 115 2.28 -2.53 -7.29
N LEU A 116 2.82 -1.76 -8.23
CA LEU A 116 2.98 -0.29 -8.12
C LEU A 116 2.22 0.43 -9.23
N GLY A 117 1.63 1.58 -8.90
CA GLY A 117 0.82 2.42 -9.77
C GLY A 117 -0.57 1.89 -10.09
N TYR A 118 -0.97 0.75 -9.53
CA TYR A 118 -2.26 0.11 -9.85
C TYR A 118 -3.42 0.84 -9.19
N SER A 119 -3.26 1.26 -7.94
CA SER A 119 -4.34 1.95 -7.23
C SER A 119 -4.62 3.32 -7.85
N ALA A 120 -3.58 4.12 -8.15
CA ALA A 120 -3.74 5.39 -8.85
C ALA A 120 -4.35 5.24 -10.25
N ALA A 121 -3.93 4.21 -11.01
CA ALA A 121 -4.52 3.89 -12.30
C ALA A 121 -6.02 3.52 -12.18
N GLY A 122 -6.38 2.71 -11.19
CA GLY A 122 -7.76 2.31 -10.93
C GLY A 122 -8.64 3.49 -10.49
N LEU A 123 -8.10 4.37 -9.64
CA LEU A 123 -8.76 5.59 -9.22
C LEU A 123 -9.06 6.49 -10.43
N ALA A 124 -8.09 6.73 -11.31
CA ALA A 124 -8.29 7.56 -12.51
C ALA A 124 -9.41 7.02 -13.43
N LEU A 125 -9.52 5.69 -13.55
CA LEU A 125 -10.61 5.05 -14.29
C LEU A 125 -11.97 5.19 -13.58
N LEU A 126 -12.01 5.05 -12.26
CA LEU A 126 -13.23 5.27 -11.46
C LEU A 126 -13.69 6.74 -11.50
N GLU A 127 -12.77 7.69 -11.52
CA GLU A 127 -13.09 9.11 -11.69
C GLU A 127 -13.69 9.39 -13.07
N LYS A 128 -13.15 8.75 -14.12
CA LYS A 128 -13.62 8.93 -15.50
C LYS A 128 -14.96 8.24 -15.78
N TYR A 129 -15.18 7.04 -15.25
CA TYR A 129 -16.31 6.18 -15.62
C TYR A 129 -17.27 5.87 -14.46
N GLY A 130 -16.98 6.31 -13.25
CA GLY A 130 -17.78 6.01 -12.07
C GLY A 130 -17.76 4.52 -11.70
N GLY A 131 -18.84 4.05 -11.08
CA GLY A 131 -18.98 2.65 -10.64
C GLY A 131 -18.88 1.61 -11.77
N ASP A 132 -19.11 2.02 -13.02
CA ASP A 132 -19.05 1.18 -14.22
C ASP A 132 -17.62 0.94 -14.72
N ALA A 133 -16.61 1.61 -14.14
CA ALA A 133 -15.22 1.34 -14.44
C ALA A 133 -14.88 -0.14 -14.18
N SER A 134 -14.06 -0.71 -15.05
CA SER A 134 -13.69 -2.13 -14.99
C SER A 134 -12.24 -2.35 -15.38
N GLY A 135 -11.75 -3.56 -15.14
CA GLY A 135 -10.38 -3.96 -15.42
C GLY A 135 -9.52 -4.05 -14.16
N GLU A 136 -8.35 -4.65 -14.33
CA GLU A 136 -7.51 -5.08 -13.21
C GLU A 136 -7.07 -3.92 -12.31
N ALA A 137 -6.75 -2.74 -12.85
CA ALA A 137 -6.37 -1.59 -12.04
C ALA A 137 -7.51 -1.14 -11.12
N VAL A 138 -8.75 -1.13 -11.62
CA VAL A 138 -9.95 -0.82 -10.81
C VAL A 138 -10.15 -1.88 -9.72
N GLU A 139 -9.98 -3.15 -10.04
CA GLU A 139 -10.05 -4.24 -9.07
C GLU A 139 -9.01 -4.10 -7.97
N VAL A 140 -7.76 -3.75 -8.31
CA VAL A 140 -6.67 -3.55 -7.34
C VAL A 140 -6.90 -2.31 -6.49
N HIS A 141 -7.42 -1.20 -7.05
CA HIS A 141 -7.78 -0.03 -6.25
C HIS A 141 -8.89 -0.34 -5.23
N ARG A 142 -9.90 -1.13 -5.64
CA ARG A 142 -10.99 -1.58 -4.77
C ARG A 142 -10.53 -2.61 -3.74
N ARG A 143 -9.63 -3.51 -4.13
CA ARG A 143 -9.09 -4.61 -3.32
C ARG A 143 -7.58 -4.70 -3.54
N PRO A 144 -6.77 -3.95 -2.77
CA PRO A 144 -5.32 -4.03 -2.85
C PRO A 144 -4.82 -5.46 -2.69
N ARG A 145 -3.66 -5.77 -3.27
CA ARG A 145 -3.07 -7.11 -3.25
C ARG A 145 -1.66 -7.07 -2.63
N PRO A 146 -1.52 -6.74 -1.32
CA PRO A 146 -0.21 -6.65 -0.70
C PRO A 146 0.50 -8.01 -0.70
N PRO A 147 1.82 -8.08 -0.93
CA PRO A 147 2.57 -9.32 -0.89
C PRO A 147 2.94 -9.67 0.57
N TYR A 148 1.96 -9.99 1.40
CA TYR A 148 2.15 -10.14 2.86
C TYR A 148 3.33 -11.04 3.26
N ALA A 149 3.53 -12.16 2.55
CA ALA A 149 4.61 -13.10 2.84
C ALA A 149 6.02 -12.50 2.64
N SER A 150 6.15 -11.48 1.78
CA SER A 150 7.41 -10.83 1.48
C SER A 150 7.96 -10.04 2.66
N GLY A 151 7.12 -9.59 3.60
CA GLY A 151 7.56 -8.91 4.81
C GLY A 151 8.44 -9.78 5.72
N PRO A 152 7.90 -10.87 6.29
CA PRO A 152 8.69 -11.85 7.05
C PRO A 152 9.84 -12.47 6.25
N GLU A 153 9.67 -12.67 4.94
CA GLU A 153 10.75 -13.11 4.06
C GLU A 153 11.91 -12.11 4.03
N ALA A 154 11.64 -10.82 3.81
CA ALA A 154 12.65 -9.77 3.78
C ALA A 154 13.40 -9.67 5.11
N ALA A 155 12.69 -9.79 6.24
CA ALA A 155 13.31 -9.82 7.56
C ALA A 155 14.31 -10.99 7.69
N ARG A 156 13.96 -12.20 7.19
CA ARG A 156 14.86 -13.37 7.18
C ARG A 156 16.03 -13.21 6.23
N LEU A 157 15.85 -12.50 5.11
CA LEU A 157 16.91 -12.16 4.17
C LEU A 157 17.86 -11.06 4.67
N GLY A 158 17.58 -10.46 5.83
CA GLY A 158 18.41 -9.41 6.42
C GLY A 158 18.10 -8.01 5.89
N ALA A 159 16.85 -7.74 5.52
CA ALA A 159 16.40 -6.38 5.25
C ALA A 159 16.75 -5.47 6.44
N THR A 160 17.34 -4.33 6.11
CA THR A 160 17.82 -3.35 7.09
C THR A 160 16.86 -2.19 7.27
N ALA A 161 16.07 -1.88 6.25
CA ALA A 161 14.91 -1.02 6.37
C ALA A 161 13.75 -1.50 5.50
N MET A 162 12.51 -1.25 5.93
CA MET A 162 11.32 -1.65 5.19
C MET A 162 10.09 -0.79 5.55
N LEU A 163 9.16 -0.69 4.60
CA LEU A 163 7.82 -0.10 4.74
C LEU A 163 6.89 -0.67 3.67
N ASP A 164 5.59 -0.42 3.79
CA ASP A 164 4.63 -0.55 2.69
C ASP A 164 4.47 0.80 1.97
N VAL A 165 4.10 0.74 0.69
CA VAL A 165 3.90 1.89 -0.18
C VAL A 165 2.44 2.33 -0.11
N SER A 166 2.15 3.36 0.68
CA SER A 166 0.80 3.88 0.91
C SER A 166 0.60 5.28 0.35
N ASP A 167 1.61 6.15 0.39
CA ASP A 167 1.52 7.53 -0.09
C ASP A 167 2.16 7.70 -1.47
N GLY A 168 2.96 6.72 -1.87
CA GLY A 168 3.67 6.66 -3.15
C GLY A 168 5.15 6.36 -2.92
N LEU A 169 5.74 5.58 -3.82
CA LEU A 169 7.09 5.01 -3.64
C LEU A 169 8.14 6.05 -3.28
N VAL A 170 8.15 7.21 -3.96
CA VAL A 170 9.12 8.28 -3.70
C VAL A 170 8.91 8.92 -2.32
N GLN A 171 7.67 9.19 -1.93
CA GLN A 171 7.36 9.77 -0.62
C GLN A 171 7.73 8.82 0.51
N ASP A 172 7.33 7.56 0.39
CA ASP A 172 7.56 6.56 1.43
C ASP A 172 9.05 6.22 1.57
N LEU A 173 9.79 6.07 0.47
CA LEU A 173 11.25 5.95 0.54
C LEU A 173 11.91 7.21 1.13
N GLY A 174 11.27 8.38 1.00
CA GLY A 174 11.66 9.60 1.70
C GLY A 174 11.63 9.44 3.22
N HIS A 175 10.67 8.69 3.76
CA HIS A 175 10.64 8.35 5.19
C HIS A 175 11.82 7.46 5.60
N ILE A 176 12.22 6.47 4.79
CA ILE A 176 13.44 5.67 5.04
C ILE A 176 14.69 6.54 4.98
N ALA A 177 14.81 7.37 3.94
CA ALA A 177 15.94 8.27 3.73
C ALA A 177 16.12 9.20 4.93
N ALA A 178 15.04 9.83 5.39
CA ALA A 178 15.05 10.71 6.56
C ALA A 178 15.37 9.97 7.87
N ALA A 179 14.71 8.83 8.11
CA ALA A 179 14.90 8.06 9.35
C ALA A 179 16.30 7.43 9.45
N SER A 180 16.95 7.17 8.30
CA SER A 180 18.28 6.57 8.23
C SER A 180 19.40 7.61 7.98
N ALA A 181 19.06 8.87 7.71
CA ALA A 181 19.99 9.93 7.31
C ALA A 181 20.85 9.56 6.08
N VAL A 182 20.19 9.12 5.00
CA VAL A 182 20.82 8.70 3.73
C VAL A 182 20.09 9.28 2.52
N GLY A 183 20.73 9.21 1.35
CA GLY A 183 20.09 9.45 0.06
C GLY A 183 19.64 8.14 -0.58
N ILE A 184 18.57 8.18 -1.37
CA ILE A 184 18.11 7.06 -2.19
C ILE A 184 18.06 7.50 -3.65
N VAL A 185 18.64 6.69 -4.55
CA VAL A 185 18.59 6.91 -5.99
C VAL A 185 17.82 5.76 -6.63
N LEU A 186 16.66 6.07 -7.19
CA LEU A 186 15.83 5.16 -7.97
C LEU A 186 16.23 5.18 -9.45
N ASP A 187 16.17 4.02 -10.08
CA ASP A 187 16.36 3.85 -11.51
C ASP A 187 15.00 3.61 -12.19
N PRO A 188 14.49 4.57 -12.98
CA PRO A 188 13.19 4.42 -13.63
C PRO A 188 13.17 3.27 -14.66
N GLU A 189 14.31 2.86 -15.22
CA GLU A 189 14.35 1.73 -16.18
C GLU A 189 14.08 0.38 -15.50
N LEU A 190 14.33 0.30 -14.18
CA LEU A 190 14.04 -0.86 -13.35
C LEU A 190 12.60 -0.86 -12.82
N LEU A 191 11.93 0.29 -12.84
CA LEU A 191 10.56 0.49 -12.36
C LEU A 191 9.56 0.38 -13.51
N ARG A 192 9.28 -0.86 -13.92
CA ARG A 192 8.34 -1.13 -15.02
C ARG A 192 6.90 -1.12 -14.52
N ALA A 193 6.08 -0.26 -15.12
CA ALA A 193 4.63 -0.28 -14.92
C ALA A 193 4.03 -1.57 -15.49
N GLY A 194 3.05 -2.13 -14.79
CA GLY A 194 2.31 -3.30 -15.27
C GLY A 194 1.37 -2.97 -16.44
N ASP A 195 1.00 -3.98 -17.23
CA ASP A 195 0.17 -3.80 -18.43
C ASP A 195 -1.19 -3.14 -18.16
N ALA A 196 -1.80 -3.39 -17.00
CA ALA A 196 -3.04 -2.73 -16.62
C ALA A 196 -2.85 -1.22 -16.36
N VAL A 197 -1.73 -0.84 -15.73
CA VAL A 197 -1.35 0.55 -15.47
C VAL A 197 -1.10 1.28 -16.78
N VAL A 198 -0.33 0.67 -17.69
CA VAL A 198 -0.04 1.23 -19.02
C VAL A 198 -1.31 1.44 -19.83
N ARG A 199 -2.23 0.46 -19.84
CA ARG A 199 -3.52 0.58 -20.54
C ARG A 199 -4.38 1.70 -19.97
N ALA A 200 -4.52 1.77 -18.64
CA ALA A 200 -5.27 2.84 -17.97
C ALA A 200 -4.67 4.21 -18.29
N ALA A 201 -3.34 4.33 -18.27
CA ALA A 201 -2.63 5.59 -18.55
C ALA A 201 -2.90 6.06 -19.98
N ALA A 202 -2.84 5.15 -20.97
CA ALA A 202 -3.18 5.47 -22.35
C ALA A 202 -4.63 5.94 -22.52
N GLU A 203 -5.55 5.38 -21.73
CA GLU A 203 -6.98 5.69 -21.81
C GLU A 203 -7.35 7.05 -21.20
N VAL A 204 -6.64 7.49 -20.17
CA VAL A 204 -6.88 8.77 -19.48
C VAL A 204 -5.88 9.86 -19.86
N GLY A 205 -4.85 9.53 -20.65
CA GLY A 205 -3.81 10.48 -21.09
C GLY A 205 -2.78 10.81 -20.01
N ALA A 206 -2.42 9.85 -19.16
CA ALA A 206 -1.43 9.99 -18.09
C ALA A 206 -0.08 9.30 -18.44
N ASP A 207 0.97 9.61 -17.67
CA ASP A 207 2.23 8.85 -17.69
C ASP A 207 2.16 7.71 -16.66
N PRO A 208 2.25 6.43 -17.06
CA PRO A 208 2.17 5.31 -16.12
C PRO A 208 3.34 5.31 -15.11
N LEU A 209 4.49 5.88 -15.45
CA LEU A 209 5.63 5.95 -14.53
C LEU A 209 5.38 6.94 -13.39
N ASP A 210 4.58 7.98 -13.61
CA ASP A 210 4.22 8.92 -12.55
C ASP A 210 3.34 8.23 -11.49
N TRP A 211 2.45 7.32 -11.91
CA TRP A 211 1.70 6.47 -10.99
C TRP A 211 2.58 5.46 -10.26
N VAL A 212 3.57 4.85 -10.91
CA VAL A 212 4.51 3.93 -10.24
C VAL A 212 5.36 4.65 -9.18
N LEU A 213 5.74 5.90 -9.42
CA LEU A 213 6.61 6.66 -8.53
C LEU A 213 5.85 7.38 -7.41
N ALA A 214 4.66 7.91 -7.68
CA ALA A 214 3.92 8.81 -6.79
C ALA A 214 2.47 8.39 -6.53
N GLY A 215 1.97 7.34 -7.17
CA GLY A 215 0.65 6.79 -6.87
C GLY A 215 0.62 6.13 -5.50
N GLY A 216 -0.36 6.50 -4.67
CA GLY A 216 -0.57 5.92 -3.35
C GLY A 216 -1.53 4.72 -3.34
N GLU A 217 -1.73 4.14 -2.15
CA GLU A 217 -2.61 3.02 -1.82
C GLU A 217 -2.32 1.70 -2.57
N ASP A 218 -1.08 1.48 -3.02
CA ASP A 218 -0.69 0.24 -3.67
C ASP A 218 -0.43 -0.90 -2.66
N HIS A 219 0.11 -0.57 -1.49
CA HIS A 219 0.50 -1.51 -0.43
C HIS A 219 1.47 -2.61 -0.91
N ALA A 220 2.27 -2.29 -1.93
CA ALA A 220 3.53 -2.97 -2.20
C ALA A 220 4.48 -2.79 -1.01
N LEU A 221 5.50 -3.65 -0.88
CA LEU A 221 6.57 -3.46 0.11
C LEU A 221 7.81 -2.88 -0.55
N ALA A 222 8.46 -1.91 0.10
CA ALA A 222 9.78 -1.42 -0.29
C ALA A 222 10.77 -1.68 0.84
N ALA A 223 11.89 -2.31 0.52
CA ALA A 223 12.89 -2.72 1.48
C ALA A 223 14.33 -2.45 1.01
N VAL A 224 15.22 -2.30 1.98
CA VAL A 224 16.64 -2.02 1.78
C VAL A 224 17.45 -3.23 2.25
N PHE A 225 18.27 -3.78 1.36
CA PHE A 225 19.07 -4.98 1.61
C PHE A 225 20.56 -4.70 1.47
N PRO A 226 21.43 -5.45 2.18
CA PRO A 226 22.85 -5.56 1.82
C PRO A 226 23.01 -5.93 0.34
N SER A 227 24.01 -5.37 -0.32
CA SER A 227 24.19 -5.50 -1.78
C SER A 227 24.67 -6.89 -2.24
N ASP A 228 25.09 -7.74 -1.32
CA ASP A 228 25.52 -9.11 -1.55
C ASP A 228 24.39 -10.14 -1.35
N ILE A 229 23.19 -9.72 -0.94
CA ILE A 229 22.04 -10.61 -0.79
C ILE A 229 21.51 -11.05 -2.17
N CYS A 230 21.27 -12.36 -2.29
CA CYS A 230 20.49 -12.92 -3.39
C CYS A 230 19.00 -12.74 -3.09
N LEU A 231 18.37 -11.77 -3.76
CA LEU A 231 16.93 -11.53 -3.64
C LEU A 231 16.13 -12.69 -4.26
N THR A 232 15.00 -13.03 -3.64
CA THR A 232 14.07 -14.01 -4.21
C THR A 232 13.26 -13.38 -5.36
N PRO A 233 12.65 -14.16 -6.27
CA PRO A 233 11.94 -13.64 -7.44
C PRO A 233 10.79 -12.67 -7.13
N GLY A 234 10.30 -12.63 -5.90
CA GLY A 234 9.27 -11.68 -5.45
C GLY A 234 9.78 -10.25 -5.24
N TRP A 235 11.09 -10.02 -5.31
CA TRP A 235 11.72 -8.72 -5.08
C TRP A 235 12.42 -8.22 -6.34
N ASN A 236 12.08 -7.00 -6.77
CA ASN A 236 12.68 -6.35 -7.92
C ASN A 236 13.55 -5.18 -7.43
N VAL A 237 14.81 -5.13 -7.86
CA VAL A 237 15.68 -3.98 -7.55
C VAL A 237 15.11 -2.74 -8.20
N ALA A 238 14.95 -1.67 -7.41
CA ALA A 238 14.42 -0.38 -7.85
C ALA A 238 15.49 0.73 -7.80
N GLY A 239 16.56 0.54 -7.03
CA GLY A 239 17.56 1.56 -6.83
C GLY A 239 18.63 1.19 -5.81
N ARG A 240 19.28 2.21 -5.26
CA ARG A 240 20.37 2.06 -4.28
C ARG A 240 20.35 3.17 -3.25
N VAL A 241 20.95 2.88 -2.11
CA VAL A 241 21.21 3.85 -1.04
C VAL A 241 22.59 4.46 -1.24
N VAL A 242 22.68 5.78 -1.11
CA VAL A 242 23.88 6.59 -1.28
C VAL A 242 24.10 7.52 -0.09
N GLU A 243 25.29 8.09 0.02
CA GLU A 243 25.51 9.23 0.92
C GLU A 243 24.67 10.43 0.44
N GLY A 244 24.08 11.18 1.38
CA GLY A 244 23.24 12.33 1.09
C GLY A 244 21.91 12.28 1.84
N GLU A 245 20.91 12.95 1.28
CA GLU A 245 19.56 13.05 1.85
C GLU A 245 18.50 12.99 0.76
N GLY A 246 17.29 12.55 1.13
CA GLY A 246 16.12 12.54 0.24
C GLY A 246 16.15 11.45 -0.83
N VAL A 247 15.23 11.57 -1.79
CA VAL A 247 15.05 10.60 -2.88
C VAL A 247 15.25 11.29 -4.22
N GLN A 248 16.04 10.68 -5.08
CA GLN A 248 16.28 11.10 -6.46
C GLN A 248 15.81 10.02 -7.42
N VAL A 249 15.23 10.42 -8.55
CA VAL A 249 14.89 9.52 -9.65
C VAL A 249 15.86 9.84 -10.79
N ALA A 250 16.69 8.86 -11.19
CA ALA A 250 17.74 9.09 -12.17
C ALA A 250 17.17 9.68 -13.48
N GLY A 251 17.73 10.81 -13.92
CA GLY A 251 17.30 11.49 -15.15
C GLY A 251 15.94 12.21 -15.08
N ARG A 252 15.30 12.30 -13.91
CA ARG A 252 14.03 13.01 -13.72
C ARG A 252 14.08 13.96 -12.52
N VAL A 253 13.25 15.00 -12.58
CA VAL A 253 12.89 15.74 -11.36
C VAL A 253 11.90 14.86 -10.60
N ALA A 254 12.14 14.63 -9.30
CA ALA A 254 11.21 13.83 -8.49
C ALA A 254 9.80 14.46 -8.54
N PRO A 255 8.74 13.66 -8.75
CA PRO A 255 7.37 14.19 -8.76
C PRO A 255 7.05 14.91 -7.44
N ALA A 256 6.31 16.02 -7.53
CA ALA A 256 5.98 16.84 -6.38
C ALA A 256 4.88 16.18 -5.52
N ARG A 257 5.31 15.60 -4.38
CA ARG A 257 4.51 15.05 -3.25
C ARG A 257 3.50 13.93 -3.59
N GLY A 258 3.48 12.90 -2.74
CA GLY A 258 2.41 11.90 -2.64
C GLY A 258 1.20 12.45 -1.88
N TRP A 259 0.25 11.55 -1.58
CA TRP A 259 -1.04 11.91 -0.97
C TRP A 259 -0.89 12.71 0.34
N ASP A 260 -1.63 13.83 0.47
CA ASP A 260 -1.64 14.69 1.66
C ASP A 260 -3.02 14.64 2.33
N HIS A 261 -3.08 14.08 3.55
CA HIS A 261 -4.29 13.99 4.35
C HIS A 261 -4.93 15.35 4.70
N PHE A 262 -4.21 16.46 4.52
CA PHE A 262 -4.67 17.83 4.76
C PHE A 262 -4.72 18.69 3.49
N GLY A 263 -4.55 18.09 2.31
CA GLY A 263 -4.71 18.77 1.03
C GLY A 263 -6.15 19.29 0.85
N PRO A 264 -6.36 20.42 0.13
CA PRO A 264 -7.70 20.95 -0.09
C PRO A 264 -8.56 19.96 -0.88
N ASP A 265 -9.83 19.82 -0.49
CA ASP A 265 -10.82 18.99 -1.18
C ASP A 265 -10.87 19.37 -2.66
N MET A 266 -10.61 18.41 -3.56
CA MET A 266 -10.88 18.61 -4.99
C MET A 266 -12.40 18.70 -5.17
N SER A 267 -12.87 19.93 -5.40
CA SER A 267 -14.27 20.29 -5.67
C SER A 267 -14.73 19.83 -7.04
#